data_AF-A0A9D7JDH2-F1
#
_entry.id   AF-A0A9D7JDH2-F1
#
_cell.length_a   1.000
_cell.length_b   1.000
_cell.length_c   1.000
_cell.angle_alpha   90.00
_cell.angle_beta   90.00
_cell.angle_gamma   90.00
#
_symmetry.space_group_name_H-M   'P 1'
#
loop_
_entity.id
_entity.type
_entity.pdbx_description
1 polymer ?
#
loop_
_entity_poly.entity_id
_entity_poly.type
_entity_poly.pdbx_seq_one_letter_code
_entity_poly.pdbx_strand_id
1 'polypeptide(L)'
;MSPSDYLRAILQREAVDSGIEAPLRRFEQRVEQLCAGWAGRHLLEIYPIGAFEKGMANRSGVGIDFVLSLSPQVPFTLHEIYESLFSALERQELSPVRRPVAAGIRFDDVLVDIIPAKRESIANDIHEIYSSRRAAPMKTNLTHHVLDAVEAGRQEEVRILKLWRDQQGLDFPSFYLELTVVAALRRRPPGELSDNVWHVLGYLAQLFVARGVLDPANANNVVSDEMTAAQKMAIARAAADTRSGIRPWSEIVT
;
A
#
# COMPACT_ATOMS: atom_id res chain seq x y z
N MET A 1 -28.80 -1.63 -14.51
CA MET A 1 -27.60 -1.21 -13.77
C MET A 1 -26.46 -1.22 -14.75
N SER A 2 -25.75 -0.10 -14.95
CA SER A 2 -24.58 -0.10 -15.83
C SER A 2 -23.41 -0.88 -15.19
N PRO A 3 -22.44 -1.34 -15.97
CA PRO A 3 -21.17 -1.87 -15.46
C PRO A 3 -20.52 -0.98 -14.38
N SER A 4 -20.45 0.32 -14.61
CA SER A 4 -19.89 1.27 -13.65
C SER A 4 -20.75 1.40 -12.38
N ASP A 5 -22.08 1.34 -12.49
CA ASP A 5 -22.96 1.35 -11.30
C ASP A 5 -22.76 0.10 -10.44
N TYR A 6 -22.57 -1.06 -11.07
CA TYR A 6 -22.27 -2.31 -10.36
C TYR A 6 -20.97 -2.19 -9.56
N LEU A 7 -19.90 -1.68 -10.18
CA LEU A 7 -18.62 -1.47 -9.51
C LEU A 7 -18.72 -0.44 -8.37
N ARG A 8 -19.48 0.65 -8.57
CA ARG A 8 -19.71 1.63 -7.50
C ARG A 8 -20.52 1.07 -6.33
N ALA A 9 -21.47 0.16 -6.58
CA ALA A 9 -22.17 -0.55 -5.51
C ALA A 9 -21.20 -1.40 -4.66
N ILE A 10 -20.21 -2.05 -5.30
CA ILE A 10 -19.12 -2.72 -4.58
C ILE A 10 -18.30 -1.71 -3.76
N LEU A 11 -17.88 -0.59 -4.35
CA LEU A 11 -17.10 0.43 -3.64
C LEU A 11 -17.83 1.02 -2.42
N GLN A 12 -19.14 1.18 -2.51
CA GLN A 12 -20.01 1.60 -1.40
C GLN A 12 -20.05 0.52 -0.30
N ARG A 13 -20.22 -0.75 -0.68
CA ARG A 13 -20.16 -1.86 0.27
C ARG A 13 -18.79 -1.96 0.93
N GLU A 14 -17.70 -1.70 0.20
CA GLU A 14 -16.33 -1.75 0.68
C GLU A 14 -15.84 -0.44 1.30
N ALA A 15 -16.71 0.56 1.47
CA ALA A 15 -16.31 1.89 1.92
C ALA A 15 -15.67 1.85 3.32
N VAL A 16 -14.59 2.62 3.44
CA VAL A 16 -13.87 2.90 4.68
C VAL A 16 -13.91 4.41 4.88
N ASP A 17 -14.36 4.87 6.05
CA ASP A 17 -14.25 6.27 6.42
C ASP A 17 -12.79 6.59 6.71
N SER A 18 -12.24 7.57 5.99
CA SER A 18 -10.87 8.07 6.13
C SER A 18 -10.82 9.54 6.58
N GLY A 19 -11.96 10.10 7.00
CA GLY A 19 -12.05 11.47 7.51
C GLY A 19 -11.31 11.68 8.84
N ILE A 20 -11.31 12.92 9.32
CA ILE A 20 -10.67 13.31 10.60
C ILE A 20 -11.27 12.59 11.81
N GLU A 21 -12.52 12.19 11.75
CA GLU A 21 -13.20 11.46 12.84
C GLU A 21 -13.30 9.95 12.57
N ALA A 22 -12.58 9.46 11.56
CA ALA A 22 -12.63 8.06 11.16
C ALA A 22 -12.29 7.13 12.34
N PRO A 23 -13.05 6.04 12.54
CA PRO A 23 -12.86 5.14 13.69
C PRO A 23 -11.45 4.56 13.82
N LEU A 24 -10.70 4.43 12.72
CA LEU A 24 -9.34 3.90 12.71
C LEU A 24 -8.32 4.84 13.34
N ARG A 25 -8.60 6.16 13.38
CA ARG A 25 -7.72 7.15 14.01
C ARG A 25 -7.59 6.96 15.52
N ARG A 26 -8.51 6.23 16.16
CA ARG A 26 -8.38 5.84 17.58
C ARG A 26 -7.09 5.08 17.89
N PHE A 27 -6.47 4.44 16.89
CA PHE A 27 -5.22 3.70 17.06
C PHE A 27 -3.99 4.61 17.10
N GLU A 28 -4.08 5.88 16.68
CA GLU A 28 -2.97 6.84 16.71
C GLU A 28 -2.34 6.93 18.11
N GLN A 29 -3.17 7.23 19.13
CA GLN A 29 -2.70 7.35 20.51
C GLN A 29 -2.14 6.02 21.06
N ARG A 30 -2.72 4.89 20.64
CA ARG A 30 -2.29 3.56 21.11
C ARG A 30 -0.92 3.20 20.53
N VAL A 31 -0.69 3.45 19.24
CA VAL A 31 0.61 3.26 18.58
C VAL A 31 1.64 4.21 19.18
N GLU A 32 1.26 5.45 19.44
CA GLU A 32 2.15 6.43 20.08
C GLU A 32 2.65 5.95 21.44
N GLN A 33 1.73 5.50 22.32
CA GLN A 33 2.08 4.97 23.64
C GLN A 33 3.00 3.75 23.54
N LEU A 34 2.73 2.85 22.60
CA LEU A 34 3.50 1.63 22.38
C LEU A 34 4.93 1.90 21.91
N CYS A 35 5.08 2.85 20.99
CA CYS A 35 6.34 3.10 20.31
C CYS A 35 7.19 4.16 20.99
N ALA A 36 6.61 5.09 21.76
CA ALA A 36 7.36 6.16 22.42
C ALA A 36 8.46 5.65 23.36
N GLY A 37 8.17 4.63 24.17
CA GLY A 37 9.16 4.02 25.06
C GLY A 37 10.30 3.32 24.33
N TRP A 38 9.99 2.66 23.21
CA TRP A 38 10.99 1.97 22.39
C TRP A 38 11.88 2.95 21.61
N ALA A 39 11.28 3.95 20.96
CA ALA A 39 12.00 4.94 20.16
C ALA A 39 12.78 5.93 21.04
N GLY A 40 12.29 6.21 22.25
CA GLY A 40 12.91 7.10 23.22
C GLY A 40 13.21 8.47 22.62
N ARG A 41 14.41 9.01 22.89
CA ARG A 41 14.85 10.32 22.38
C ARG A 41 14.98 10.40 20.86
N HIS A 42 14.91 9.28 20.15
CA HIS A 42 15.04 9.24 18.70
C HIS A 42 13.70 9.36 18.00
N LEU A 43 12.58 9.31 18.71
CA LEU A 43 11.27 9.56 18.13
C LEU A 43 11.17 11.02 17.68
N LEU A 44 10.76 11.22 16.42
CA LEU A 44 10.40 12.54 15.92
C LEU A 44 8.88 12.72 15.90
N GLU A 45 8.19 11.79 15.23
CA GLU A 45 6.75 11.86 15.01
C GLU A 45 6.20 10.47 14.66
N ILE A 46 4.89 10.31 14.86
CA ILE A 46 4.12 9.15 14.42
C ILE A 46 2.90 9.66 13.70
N TYR A 47 2.66 9.19 12.48
CA TYR A 47 1.51 9.64 11.69
C TYR A 47 1.00 8.53 10.76
N PRO A 48 -0.30 8.52 10.47
CA PRO A 48 -0.89 7.53 9.56
C PRO A 48 -0.45 7.77 8.11
N ILE A 49 -0.42 6.69 7.32
CA ILE A 49 -0.09 6.71 5.90
C ILE A 49 -0.87 5.62 5.14
N GLY A 50 -0.38 5.23 3.97
CA GLY A 50 -0.82 4.03 3.28
C GLY A 50 -2.19 4.17 2.64
N ALA A 51 -2.86 3.05 2.43
CA ALA A 51 -4.11 3.01 1.68
C ALA A 51 -5.23 3.81 2.38
N PHE A 52 -5.17 3.93 3.71
CA PHE A 52 -6.13 4.70 4.50
C PHE A 52 -6.06 6.19 4.16
N GLU A 53 -4.89 6.83 4.30
CA GLU A 53 -4.70 8.26 4.00
C GLU A 53 -4.86 8.57 2.50
N LYS A 54 -4.61 7.60 1.62
CA LYS A 54 -4.82 7.74 0.16
C LYS A 54 -6.29 7.66 -0.27
N GLY A 55 -7.21 7.26 0.61
CA GLY A 55 -8.60 6.97 0.26
C GLY A 55 -8.74 5.71 -0.63
N MET A 56 -7.80 4.77 -0.51
CA MET A 56 -7.69 3.56 -1.33
C MET A 56 -7.89 2.26 -0.52
N ALA A 57 -8.33 2.37 0.72
CA ALA A 57 -8.65 1.22 1.57
C ALA A 57 -10.01 0.60 1.19
N ASN A 58 -10.11 -0.73 1.32
CA ASN A 58 -11.36 -1.47 1.22
C ASN A 58 -11.63 -2.15 2.55
N ARG A 59 -12.90 -2.22 2.96
CA ARG A 59 -13.32 -2.83 4.24
C ARG A 59 -12.81 -4.26 4.40
N SER A 60 -12.91 -5.07 3.36
CA SER A 60 -12.46 -6.48 3.34
C SER A 60 -10.97 -6.69 3.60
N GLY A 61 -10.14 -5.66 3.45
CA GLY A 61 -8.71 -5.69 3.74
C GLY A 61 -8.26 -4.52 4.60
N VAL A 62 -9.16 -3.99 5.44
CA VAL A 62 -8.91 -2.72 6.13
C VAL A 62 -7.83 -2.89 7.21
N GLY A 63 -6.85 -2.00 7.13
CA GLY A 63 -5.81 -1.78 8.13
C GLY A 63 -5.37 -0.32 8.06
N ILE A 64 -4.58 0.10 9.03
CA ILE A 64 -3.98 1.44 9.05
C ILE A 64 -2.48 1.30 9.22
N ASP A 65 -1.74 2.01 8.35
CA ASP A 65 -0.29 2.04 8.36
C ASP A 65 0.16 3.28 9.14
N PHE A 66 1.13 3.13 10.02
CA PHE A 66 1.76 4.24 10.74
C PHE A 66 3.23 4.33 10.42
N VAL A 67 3.69 5.52 10.06
CA VAL A 67 5.12 5.82 10.01
C VAL A 67 5.58 6.14 11.42
N LEU A 68 6.54 5.38 11.92
CA LEU A 68 7.28 5.67 13.13
C LEU A 68 8.56 6.39 12.72
N SER A 69 8.51 7.73 12.65
CA SER A 69 9.61 8.52 12.12
C SER A 69 10.68 8.74 13.18
N LEU A 70 11.90 8.31 12.84
CA LEU A 70 13.05 8.33 13.73
C LEU A 70 14.10 9.33 13.25
N SER A 71 14.83 9.88 14.21
CA SER A 71 15.93 10.81 13.99
C SER A 71 17.04 10.23 13.07
N PRO A 72 17.68 11.05 12.22
CA PRO A 72 18.83 10.62 11.42
C PRO A 72 20.03 10.19 12.29
N GLN A 73 20.06 10.60 13.57
CA GLN A 73 21.10 10.28 14.54
C GLN A 73 20.92 8.92 15.22
N VAL A 74 19.90 8.13 14.86
CA VAL A 74 19.77 6.74 15.35
C VAL A 74 21.01 5.95 14.91
N PRO A 75 21.78 5.34 15.85
CA PRO A 75 23.07 4.71 15.56
C PRO A 75 22.95 3.26 15.05
N PHE A 76 21.74 2.83 14.68
CA PHE A 76 21.43 1.48 14.25
C PHE A 76 21.17 1.43 12.74
N THR A 77 21.46 0.28 12.13
CA THR A 77 21.06 -0.02 10.75
C THR A 77 19.54 -0.16 10.64
N LEU A 78 18.99 0.02 9.44
CA LEU A 78 17.53 -0.11 9.24
C LEU A 78 17.01 -1.52 9.54
N HIS A 79 17.83 -2.54 9.28
CA HIS A 79 17.50 -3.92 9.64
C HIS A 79 17.43 -4.07 11.17
N GLU A 80 18.42 -3.58 11.92
CA GLU A 80 18.39 -3.60 13.39
C GLU A 80 17.23 -2.80 13.97
N ILE A 81 16.89 -1.64 13.38
CA ILE A 81 15.73 -0.84 13.78
C ILE A 81 14.45 -1.67 13.57
N TYR A 82 14.28 -2.30 12.41
CA TYR A 82 13.12 -3.15 12.11
C TYR A 82 13.01 -4.34 13.08
N GLU A 83 14.10 -5.08 13.26
CA GLU A 83 14.16 -6.26 14.14
C GLU A 83 13.95 -5.90 15.61
N SER A 84 14.49 -4.77 16.06
CA SER A 84 14.31 -4.31 17.45
C SER A 84 12.90 -3.81 17.73
N LEU A 85 12.22 -3.17 16.75
CA LEU A 85 10.81 -2.83 16.87
C LEU A 85 9.98 -4.11 16.99
N PHE A 86 10.19 -5.08 16.09
CA PHE A 86 9.49 -6.36 16.13
C PHE A 86 9.65 -7.05 17.49
N SER A 87 10.89 -7.16 17.98
CA SER A 87 11.19 -7.75 19.29
C SER A 87 10.59 -6.97 20.46
N ALA A 88 10.43 -5.64 20.34
CA ALA A 88 9.78 -4.83 21.36
C ALA A 88 8.27 -5.05 21.40
N LEU A 89 7.63 -5.26 20.25
CA LEU A 89 6.22 -5.61 20.15
C LEU A 89 5.96 -7.04 20.66
N GLU A 90 6.87 -7.99 20.40
CA GLU A 90 6.79 -9.35 20.95
C GLU A 90 6.85 -9.36 22.49
N ARG A 91 7.75 -8.58 23.08
CA ARG A 91 7.87 -8.44 24.54
C ARG A 91 6.66 -7.80 25.21
N GLN A 92 5.81 -7.12 24.43
CA GLN A 92 4.53 -6.59 24.87
C GLN A 92 3.37 -7.55 24.58
N GLU A 93 3.66 -8.79 24.22
CA GLU A 93 2.68 -9.87 23.98
C GLU A 93 1.67 -9.55 22.87
N LEU A 94 2.06 -8.71 21.90
CA LEU A 94 1.20 -8.30 20.78
C LEU A 94 1.22 -9.25 19.56
N SER A 95 1.98 -10.34 19.65
CA SER A 95 2.13 -11.34 18.56
C SER A 95 2.33 -10.71 17.17
N PRO A 96 3.35 -9.84 16.99
CA PRO A 96 3.56 -9.15 15.73
C PRO A 96 3.87 -10.13 14.57
N VAL A 97 3.50 -9.72 13.36
CA VAL A 97 3.75 -10.43 12.11
C VAL A 97 4.67 -9.58 11.24
N ARG A 98 5.69 -10.20 10.65
CA ARG A 98 6.60 -9.51 9.74
C ARG A 98 5.89 -9.18 8.44
N ARG A 99 5.90 -7.91 8.07
CA ARG A 99 5.49 -7.40 6.76
C ARG A 99 6.72 -6.95 5.96
N PRO A 100 6.62 -6.81 4.62
CA PRO A 100 7.73 -6.39 3.78
C PRO A 100 8.49 -5.16 4.28
N VAL A 101 7.80 -4.17 4.82
CA VAL A 101 8.40 -2.90 5.30
C VAL A 101 7.91 -2.49 6.70
N ALA A 102 7.11 -3.34 7.36
CA ALA A 102 6.43 -3.02 8.62
C ALA A 102 6.43 -4.19 9.60
N ALA A 103 6.18 -3.89 10.88
CA ALA A 103 5.74 -4.85 11.86
C ALA A 103 4.22 -4.72 12.01
N GLY A 104 3.49 -5.76 11.63
CA GLY A 104 2.04 -5.78 11.71
C GLY A 104 1.56 -6.33 13.05
N ILE A 105 0.67 -5.62 13.71
CA ILE A 105 -0.01 -6.05 14.94
C ILE A 105 -1.51 -6.01 14.74
N ARG A 106 -2.26 -6.70 15.60
CA ARG A 106 -3.72 -6.58 15.61
C ARG A 106 -4.18 -5.85 16.85
N PHE A 107 -4.98 -4.81 16.64
CA PHE A 107 -5.79 -4.23 17.70
C PHE A 107 -7.25 -4.52 17.40
N ASP A 108 -7.89 -5.20 18.34
CA ASP A 108 -9.20 -5.79 18.13
C ASP A 108 -9.11 -6.70 16.88
N ASP A 109 -9.90 -6.45 15.84
CA ASP A 109 -9.85 -7.18 14.57
C ASP A 109 -9.12 -6.42 13.44
N VAL A 110 -8.58 -5.23 13.72
CA VAL A 110 -7.94 -4.38 12.71
C VAL A 110 -6.44 -4.62 12.67
N LEU A 111 -5.90 -4.77 11.45
CA LEU A 111 -4.47 -4.80 11.22
C LEU A 111 -3.90 -3.38 11.34
N VAL A 112 -2.87 -3.22 12.16
CA VAL A 112 -2.09 -1.99 12.29
C VAL A 112 -0.65 -2.30 11.92
N ASP A 113 -0.17 -1.69 10.85
CA ASP A 113 1.20 -1.89 10.38
C ASP A 113 2.06 -0.69 10.82
N ILE A 114 3.14 -0.96 11.56
CA ILE A 114 4.07 0.07 12.05
C ILE A 114 5.34 0.00 11.21
N ILE A 115 5.63 1.09 10.49
CA ILE A 115 6.77 1.23 9.58
C ILE A 115 7.86 2.03 10.32
N PRO A 116 8.92 1.38 10.84
CA PRO A 116 10.06 2.11 11.38
C PRO A 116 10.82 2.79 10.23
N ALA A 117 10.90 4.11 10.28
CA ALA A 117 11.42 4.92 9.19
C ALA A 117 12.43 5.93 9.72
N LYS A 118 13.70 5.80 9.33
CA LYS A 118 14.75 6.74 9.72
C LYS A 118 14.73 7.93 8.77
N ARG A 119 14.65 9.16 9.29
CA ARG A 119 14.85 10.37 8.49
C ARG A 119 16.23 10.35 7.85
N GLU A 120 16.32 10.73 6.58
CA GLU A 120 17.61 11.00 5.93
C GLU A 120 18.29 12.21 6.58
N SER A 121 17.52 13.29 6.77
CA SER A 121 17.96 14.49 7.49
C SER A 121 16.78 15.11 8.23
N ILE A 122 17.07 16.02 9.17
CA ILE A 122 16.01 16.76 9.87
C ILE A 122 15.36 17.84 8.98
N ALA A 123 15.95 18.13 7.81
CA ALA A 123 15.57 19.23 6.95
C ALA A 123 14.62 18.83 5.82
N ASN A 124 14.31 17.55 5.64
CA ASN A 124 13.49 17.07 4.54
C ASN A 124 12.53 15.97 4.98
N ASP A 125 11.57 15.68 4.09
CA ASP A 125 10.55 14.65 4.33
C ASP A 125 10.96 13.23 3.85
N ILE A 126 12.26 12.98 3.67
CA ILE A 126 12.76 11.72 3.10
C ILE A 126 13.08 10.74 4.22
N HIS A 127 12.66 9.49 4.03
CA HIS A 127 12.94 8.39 4.95
C HIS A 127 13.73 7.28 4.29
N GLU A 128 14.50 6.59 5.10
CA GLU A 128 15.10 5.31 4.82
C GLU A 128 14.35 4.23 5.61
N ILE A 129 13.90 3.19 4.92
CA ILE A 129 13.18 2.03 5.47
C ILE A 129 13.87 0.73 5.08
N TYR A 130 13.66 -0.34 5.85
CA TYR A 130 14.11 -1.68 5.46
C TYR A 130 13.02 -2.40 4.67
N SER A 131 13.39 -3.03 3.55
CA SER A 131 12.51 -3.92 2.79
C SER A 131 13.01 -5.36 2.88
N SER A 132 12.22 -6.24 3.49
CA SER A 132 12.54 -7.66 3.58
C SER A 132 12.42 -8.37 2.23
N ARG A 133 11.58 -7.86 1.31
CA ARG A 133 11.53 -8.37 -0.08
C ARG A 133 12.85 -8.15 -0.83
N ARG A 134 13.54 -7.04 -0.54
CA ARG A 134 14.85 -6.71 -1.14
C ARG A 134 16.03 -7.13 -0.25
N ALA A 135 15.75 -7.53 0.99
CA ALA A 135 16.73 -7.67 2.07
C ALA A 135 17.68 -6.46 2.18
N ALA A 136 17.17 -5.25 1.94
CA ALA A 136 17.99 -4.05 1.79
C ALA A 136 17.25 -2.76 2.21
N PRO A 137 18.01 -1.71 2.58
CA PRO A 137 17.51 -0.35 2.69
C PRO A 137 16.84 0.18 1.42
N MET A 138 15.83 1.01 1.59
CA MET A 138 15.22 1.82 0.55
C MET A 138 15.03 3.23 1.05
N LYS A 139 15.32 4.22 0.20
CA LYS A 139 15.08 5.64 0.48
C LYS A 139 13.85 6.10 -0.27
N THR A 140 12.86 6.70 0.38
CA THR A 140 11.61 7.10 -0.24
C THR A 140 11.00 8.31 0.47
N ASN A 141 9.88 8.82 -0.04
CA ASN A 141 9.10 9.86 0.62
C ASN A 141 7.65 9.38 0.73
N LEU A 142 7.29 8.87 1.90
CA LEU A 142 6.01 8.21 2.15
C LEU A 142 4.86 9.22 2.06
N THR A 143 5.04 10.44 2.55
CA THR A 143 4.05 11.52 2.48
C THR A 143 3.79 11.93 1.03
N HIS A 144 4.85 12.03 0.21
CA HIS A 144 4.72 12.36 -1.20
C HIS A 144 3.93 11.28 -1.96
N HIS A 145 4.06 10.01 -1.59
CA HIS A 145 3.22 8.95 -2.17
C HIS A 145 1.73 9.13 -1.87
N VAL A 146 1.36 9.74 -0.74
CA VAL A 146 -0.03 10.07 -0.43
C VAL A 146 -0.50 11.22 -1.33
N LEU A 147 0.29 12.28 -1.45
CA LEU A 147 -0.02 13.43 -2.30
C LEU A 147 -0.18 13.02 -3.76
N ASP A 148 0.77 12.26 -4.32
CA ASP A 148 0.73 11.75 -5.69
C ASP A 148 -0.52 10.91 -5.95
N ALA A 149 -0.89 10.06 -4.98
CA ALA A 149 -2.06 9.19 -5.08
C ALA A 149 -3.36 9.99 -5.09
N VAL A 150 -3.46 11.02 -4.25
CA VAL A 150 -4.60 11.93 -4.19
C VAL A 150 -4.71 12.73 -5.49
N GLU A 151 -3.62 13.31 -5.96
CA GLU A 151 -3.57 14.10 -7.20
C GLU A 151 -3.89 13.25 -8.45
N ALA A 152 -3.45 11.99 -8.48
CA ALA A 152 -3.73 11.10 -9.60
C ALA A 152 -5.23 10.81 -9.80
N GLY A 153 -6.03 10.88 -8.73
CA GLY A 153 -7.50 10.77 -8.80
C GLY A 153 -8.00 9.41 -9.29
N ARG A 154 -7.30 8.31 -8.96
CA ARG A 154 -7.61 6.93 -9.40
C ARG A 154 -8.05 6.00 -8.27
N GLN A 155 -8.60 6.55 -7.20
CA GLN A 155 -8.98 5.80 -6.01
C GLN A 155 -10.00 4.70 -6.32
N GLU A 156 -11.02 4.99 -7.13
CA GLU A 156 -12.04 4.00 -7.50
C GLU A 156 -11.43 2.83 -8.29
N GLU A 157 -10.64 3.10 -9.32
CA GLU A 157 -10.01 2.07 -10.14
C GLU A 157 -9.01 1.22 -9.32
N VAL A 158 -8.18 1.87 -8.50
CA VAL A 158 -7.24 1.18 -7.60
C VAL A 158 -7.99 0.28 -6.64
N ARG A 159 -9.05 0.77 -6.00
CA ARG A 159 -9.84 -0.01 -5.04
C ARG A 159 -10.48 -1.23 -5.68
N ILE A 160 -11.07 -1.11 -6.87
CA ILE A 160 -11.60 -2.26 -7.61
C ILE A 160 -10.50 -3.27 -7.96
N LEU A 161 -9.35 -2.80 -8.44
CA LEU A 161 -8.25 -3.70 -8.83
C LEU A 161 -7.58 -4.38 -7.65
N LYS A 162 -7.60 -3.78 -6.45
CA LYS A 162 -7.20 -4.45 -5.22
C LYS A 162 -8.13 -5.61 -4.87
N LEU A 163 -9.46 -5.41 -4.97
CA LEU A 163 -10.43 -6.49 -4.77
C LEU A 163 -10.24 -7.63 -5.78
N TRP A 164 -10.09 -7.28 -7.06
CA TRP A 164 -9.80 -8.26 -8.11
C TRP A 164 -8.51 -9.04 -7.80
N ARG A 165 -7.41 -8.34 -7.47
CA ARG A 165 -6.13 -8.96 -7.07
C ARG A 165 -6.33 -9.96 -5.94
N ASP A 166 -7.06 -9.57 -4.90
CA ASP A 166 -7.26 -10.37 -3.70
C ASP A 166 -8.13 -11.62 -4.01
N GLN A 167 -9.17 -11.47 -4.82
CA GLN A 167 -10.02 -12.58 -5.28
C GLN A 167 -9.26 -13.58 -6.17
N GLN A 168 -8.26 -13.10 -6.91
CA GLN A 168 -7.37 -13.93 -7.72
C GLN A 168 -6.20 -14.51 -6.92
N GLY A 169 -6.04 -14.18 -5.62
CA GLY A 169 -4.95 -14.67 -4.78
C GLY A 169 -3.56 -14.23 -5.25
N LEU A 170 -3.44 -13.05 -5.87
CA LEU A 170 -2.21 -12.59 -6.49
C LEU A 170 -1.30 -11.86 -5.48
N ASP A 171 -0.03 -12.26 -5.37
CA ASP A 171 0.99 -11.50 -4.64
C ASP A 171 1.44 -10.27 -5.46
N PHE A 172 0.60 -9.22 -5.45
CA PHE A 172 0.87 -7.96 -6.13
C PHE A 172 0.92 -6.82 -5.09
N PRO A 173 2.12 -6.29 -4.75
CA PRO A 173 2.27 -5.22 -3.78
C PRO A 173 1.37 -4.02 -4.08
N SER A 174 0.64 -3.52 -3.08
CA SER A 174 -0.36 -2.45 -3.26
C SER A 174 0.22 -1.19 -3.91
N PHE A 175 1.41 -0.75 -3.49
CA PHE A 175 2.06 0.42 -4.08
C PHE A 175 2.43 0.18 -5.56
N TYR A 176 2.89 -1.02 -5.91
CA TYR A 176 3.17 -1.35 -7.32
C TYR A 176 1.88 -1.40 -8.15
N LEU A 177 0.78 -1.92 -7.59
CA LEU A 177 -0.54 -1.89 -8.22
C LEU A 177 -1.00 -0.44 -8.46
N GLU A 178 -0.90 0.43 -7.45
CA GLU A 178 -1.24 1.85 -7.55
C GLU A 178 -0.51 2.53 -8.71
N LEU A 179 0.83 2.42 -8.75
CA LEU A 179 1.64 3.01 -9.82
C LEU A 179 1.30 2.42 -11.20
N THR A 180 1.01 1.13 -11.26
CA THR A 180 0.62 0.45 -12.50
C THR A 180 -0.72 0.97 -13.03
N VAL A 181 -1.71 1.21 -12.15
CA VAL A 181 -3.00 1.80 -12.51
C VAL A 181 -2.81 3.20 -13.07
N VAL A 182 -2.04 4.05 -12.38
CA VAL A 182 -1.74 5.41 -12.85
C VAL A 182 -1.03 5.41 -14.20
N ALA A 183 -0.05 4.52 -14.39
CA ALA A 183 0.66 4.38 -15.66
C ALA A 183 -0.26 3.92 -16.79
N ALA A 184 -1.12 2.93 -16.54
CA ALA A 184 -2.07 2.38 -17.52
C ALA A 184 -3.16 3.39 -17.91
N LEU A 185 -3.62 4.23 -16.97
CA LEU A 185 -4.67 5.21 -17.20
C LEU A 185 -4.15 6.60 -17.59
N ARG A 186 -2.85 6.73 -17.86
CA ARG A 186 -2.25 8.00 -18.27
C ARG A 186 -2.97 8.53 -19.51
N ARG A 187 -3.50 9.76 -19.43
CA ARG A 187 -4.31 10.45 -20.46
C ARG A 187 -5.70 9.84 -20.74
N ARG A 188 -6.20 8.93 -19.90
CA ARG A 188 -7.61 8.51 -19.94
C ARG A 188 -8.46 9.41 -19.06
N PRO A 189 -9.71 9.73 -19.43
CA PRO A 189 -10.59 10.51 -18.56
C PRO A 189 -10.93 9.73 -17.27
N PRO A 190 -11.12 10.42 -16.12
CA PRO A 190 -11.77 9.83 -14.95
C PRO A 190 -13.28 9.64 -15.19
N GLY A 191 -13.94 8.87 -14.32
CA GLY A 191 -15.42 8.72 -14.30
C GLY A 191 -15.98 7.51 -15.06
N GLU A 192 -15.28 7.00 -16.07
CA GLU A 192 -15.64 5.77 -16.80
C GLU A 192 -15.07 4.52 -16.11
N LEU A 193 -15.55 4.23 -14.90
CA LEU A 193 -14.94 3.26 -13.97
C LEU A 193 -14.76 1.87 -14.60
N SER A 194 -15.82 1.27 -15.17
CA SER A 194 -15.72 -0.06 -15.78
C SER A 194 -14.72 -0.10 -16.94
N ASP A 195 -14.75 0.91 -17.81
CA ASP A 195 -13.89 0.96 -18.99
C ASP A 195 -12.43 1.18 -18.60
N ASN A 196 -12.19 1.99 -17.59
CA ASN A 196 -10.85 2.21 -17.04
C ASN A 196 -10.31 0.94 -16.38
N VAL A 197 -11.08 0.26 -15.52
CA VAL A 197 -10.66 -1.02 -14.91
C VAL A 197 -10.39 -2.06 -16.00
N TRP A 198 -11.28 -2.17 -17.00
CA TRP A 198 -11.07 -3.06 -18.14
C TRP A 198 -9.79 -2.72 -18.90
N HIS A 199 -9.51 -1.44 -19.13
CA HIS A 199 -8.28 -0.98 -19.75
C HIS A 199 -7.03 -1.39 -18.96
N VAL A 200 -7.04 -1.23 -17.63
CA VAL A 200 -5.92 -1.65 -16.78
C VAL A 200 -5.71 -3.15 -16.84
N LEU A 201 -6.77 -3.96 -16.82
CA LEU A 201 -6.62 -5.42 -17.03
C LEU A 201 -5.98 -5.73 -18.39
N GLY A 202 -6.27 -4.95 -19.43
CA GLY A 202 -5.60 -5.08 -20.73
C GLY A 202 -4.12 -4.74 -20.67
N TYR A 203 -3.78 -3.66 -19.97
CA TYR A 203 -2.38 -3.29 -19.70
C TYR A 203 -1.64 -4.39 -18.92
N LEU A 204 -2.27 -4.95 -17.88
CA LEU A 204 -1.72 -6.05 -17.09
C LEU A 204 -1.46 -7.29 -17.94
N ALA A 205 -2.39 -7.64 -18.83
CA ALA A 205 -2.24 -8.80 -19.71
C ALA A 205 -1.11 -8.65 -20.74
N GLN A 206 -0.90 -7.44 -21.28
CA GLN A 206 -0.07 -7.25 -22.48
C GLN A 206 1.27 -6.56 -22.23
N LEU A 207 1.31 -5.60 -21.31
CA LEU A 207 2.44 -4.67 -21.17
C LEU A 207 3.16 -4.80 -19.83
N PHE A 208 2.46 -5.24 -18.78
CA PHE A 208 2.97 -5.20 -17.40
C PHE A 208 4.30 -5.92 -17.20
N VAL A 209 4.47 -7.14 -17.72
CA VAL A 209 5.70 -7.92 -17.52
C VAL A 209 6.93 -7.21 -18.09
N ALA A 210 6.77 -6.51 -19.21
CA ALA A 210 7.86 -5.82 -19.91
C ALA A 210 8.13 -4.40 -19.40
N ARG A 211 7.29 -3.87 -18.50
CA ARG A 211 7.35 -2.48 -18.05
C ARG A 211 7.98 -2.38 -16.66
N GLY A 212 9.16 -1.77 -16.61
CA GLY A 212 9.75 -1.31 -15.36
C GLY A 212 8.92 -0.16 -14.77
N VAL A 213 8.78 -0.16 -13.45
CA VAL A 213 8.10 0.91 -12.71
C VAL A 213 9.04 1.41 -11.63
N LEU A 214 9.23 2.73 -11.61
CA LEU A 214 10.08 3.43 -10.66
C LEU A 214 9.22 4.08 -9.58
N ASP A 215 9.78 4.22 -8.38
CA ASP A 215 9.20 5.04 -7.32
C ASP A 215 9.28 6.52 -7.74
N PRO A 216 8.16 7.26 -7.83
CA PRO A 216 8.16 8.68 -8.17
C PRO A 216 8.98 9.54 -7.18
N ALA A 217 9.05 9.13 -5.91
CA ALA A 217 9.80 9.85 -4.89
C ALA A 217 11.31 9.58 -4.95
N ASN A 218 11.73 8.48 -5.59
CA ASN A 218 13.15 8.13 -5.76
C ASN A 218 13.34 7.14 -6.91
N ALA A 219 13.78 7.64 -8.06
CA ALA A 219 13.97 6.83 -9.27
C ALA A 219 15.00 5.69 -9.13
N ASN A 220 15.86 5.70 -8.10
CA ASN A 220 16.76 4.58 -7.80
C ASN A 220 16.01 3.36 -7.23
N ASN A 221 14.79 3.54 -6.73
CA ASN A 221 13.94 2.43 -6.33
C ASN A 221 13.12 1.95 -7.54
N VAL A 222 13.54 0.83 -8.12
CA VAL A 222 12.75 0.13 -9.13
C VAL A 222 11.68 -0.71 -8.42
N VAL A 223 10.48 -0.16 -8.27
CA VAL A 223 9.34 -0.82 -7.57
C VAL A 223 8.99 -2.16 -8.21
N SER A 224 9.16 -2.28 -9.53
CA SER A 224 8.91 -3.53 -10.22
C SER A 224 9.86 -4.67 -9.81
N ASP A 225 10.98 -4.39 -9.14
CA ASP A 225 11.93 -5.42 -8.70
C ASP A 225 11.50 -6.10 -7.39
N GLU A 226 10.40 -5.64 -6.77
CA GLU A 226 9.78 -6.31 -5.60
C GLU A 226 9.05 -7.61 -5.96
N MET A 227 8.99 -7.93 -7.25
CA MET A 227 8.31 -9.10 -7.79
C MET A 227 9.23 -9.89 -8.71
N THR A 228 9.20 -11.21 -8.53
CA THR A 228 9.84 -12.15 -9.46
C THR A 228 9.13 -12.17 -10.82
N ALA A 229 9.85 -12.63 -11.86
CA ALA A 229 9.27 -12.80 -13.18
C ALA A 229 8.04 -13.73 -13.17
N ALA A 230 8.07 -14.80 -12.38
CA ALA A 230 6.96 -15.74 -12.24
C ALA A 230 5.70 -15.06 -11.65
N GLN A 231 5.85 -14.24 -10.60
CA GLN A 231 4.73 -13.50 -10.03
C GLN A 231 4.16 -12.47 -11.02
N LYS A 232 5.02 -11.77 -11.77
CA LYS A 232 4.55 -10.84 -12.82
C LYS A 232 3.78 -11.57 -13.91
N MET A 233 4.27 -12.74 -14.34
CA MET A 233 3.57 -13.59 -15.31
C MET A 233 2.23 -14.11 -14.78
N ALA A 234 2.13 -14.44 -13.49
CA ALA A 234 0.87 -14.87 -12.88
C ALA A 234 -0.20 -13.76 -12.96
N ILE A 235 0.17 -12.51 -12.64
CA ILE A 235 -0.74 -11.36 -12.80
C ILE A 235 -1.18 -11.18 -14.25
N ALA A 236 -0.24 -11.21 -15.19
CA ALA A 236 -0.54 -11.03 -16.61
C ALA A 236 -1.49 -12.13 -17.14
N ARG A 237 -1.28 -13.38 -16.72
CA ARG A 237 -2.16 -14.51 -17.06
C ARG A 237 -3.55 -14.34 -16.44
N ALA A 238 -3.64 -14.03 -15.14
CA ALA A 238 -4.92 -13.80 -14.49
C ALA A 238 -5.71 -12.66 -15.15
N ALA A 239 -5.03 -11.59 -15.57
CA ALA A 239 -5.66 -10.49 -16.30
C ALA A 239 -6.11 -10.90 -17.71
N ALA A 240 -5.30 -11.69 -18.44
CA ALA A 240 -5.67 -12.23 -19.74
C ALA A 240 -6.87 -13.19 -19.64
N ASP A 241 -6.88 -14.05 -18.62
CA ASP A 241 -7.97 -14.98 -18.34
C ASP A 241 -9.23 -14.24 -17.93
N THR A 242 -9.14 -13.22 -17.09
CA THR A 242 -10.28 -12.33 -16.76
C THR A 242 -10.87 -11.71 -18.02
N ARG A 243 -10.03 -11.39 -19.00
CA ARG A 243 -10.42 -10.78 -20.27
C ARG A 243 -10.82 -11.76 -21.35
N SER A 244 -10.76 -13.07 -21.11
CA SER A 244 -11.14 -14.06 -22.11
C SER A 244 -12.66 -14.22 -22.13
N GLY A 245 -13.27 -13.81 -23.25
CA GLY A 245 -14.71 -13.82 -23.48
C GLY A 245 -15.44 -12.58 -22.94
N ILE A 246 -16.76 -12.56 -23.15
CA ILE A 246 -17.66 -11.54 -22.59
C ILE A 246 -18.18 -12.10 -21.27
N ARG A 247 -17.72 -11.55 -20.14
CA ARG A 247 -18.18 -11.94 -18.80
C ARG A 247 -18.88 -10.76 -18.14
N PRO A 248 -19.95 -10.99 -17.37
CA PRO A 248 -20.54 -9.95 -16.54
C PRO A 248 -19.55 -9.56 -15.42
N TRP A 249 -19.60 -8.30 -14.97
CA TRP A 249 -18.75 -7.82 -13.88
C TRP A 249 -18.91 -8.59 -12.57
N SER A 250 -20.08 -9.19 -12.35
CA SER A 250 -20.35 -10.06 -11.20
C SER A 250 -19.52 -11.34 -11.14
N GLU A 251 -18.90 -11.74 -12.25
CA GLU A 251 -17.95 -12.86 -12.30
C GLU A 251 -16.49 -12.40 -12.22
N ILE A 252 -16.23 -11.10 -12.35
CA ILE A 252 -14.88 -10.52 -12.37
C ILE A 252 -14.49 -10.01 -10.99
N VAL A 253 -15.41 -9.29 -10.35
CA VAL A 253 -15.20 -8.72 -9.02
C VAL A 253 -16.51 -8.73 -8.26
N THR A 254 -16.44 -9.30 -7.05
CA THR A 254 -17.59 -9.36 -6.13
C THR A 254 -17.46 -8.45 -4.95
#